data_AF-A0A2T7TRB5-F1
#
_entry.id   AF-A0A2T7TRB5-F1
#
_cell.length_a   1.000
_cell.length_b   1.000
_cell.length_c   1.000
_cell.angle_alpha   90.00
_cell.angle_beta   90.00
_cell.angle_gamma   90.00
#
_symmetry.space_group_name_H-M   'P 1'
#
loop_
_entity.id
_entity.type
_entity.pdbx_description
1 polymer ?
#
loop_
_entity_poly.entity_id
_entity_poly.type
_entity_poly.pdbx_seq_one_letter_code
_entity_poly.pdbx_strand_id
1 'polypeptide(L)'
;CPLGLCPYIETQLAPTLGQGDVVLLDDLAVHKSERAAECLKRRGAWFLFRPPYSPEMNPIEQAFSKITAHLRKAEARTFEALWRARGDICNLFEPKECWNLLKAAGYASD
;
A
#
# COMPACT_ATOMS: atom_id res chain seq x y z
N CYS A 1 -0.91 10.79 16.68
CA CYS A 1 -1.58 9.48 16.81
C CYS A 1 -0.50 8.40 16.95
N PRO A 2 -0.26 7.84 18.16
CA PRO A 2 0.89 6.96 18.41
C PRO A 2 0.80 5.55 17.81
N LEU A 3 -0.28 5.19 17.08
CA LEU A 3 -0.52 3.81 16.64
C LEU A 3 -0.76 3.59 15.13
N GLY A 4 -0.65 4.59 14.27
CA GLY A 4 -1.06 4.43 12.87
C GLY A 4 0.09 4.18 11.91
N LEU A 5 0.54 5.29 11.32
CA LEU A 5 1.44 5.26 10.17
C LEU A 5 2.92 5.27 10.57
N CYS A 6 3.31 6.12 11.51
CA CYS A 6 4.71 6.39 11.80
C CYS A 6 5.49 5.15 12.30
N PRO A 7 5.01 4.36 13.27
CA PRO A 7 5.70 3.13 13.68
C PRO A 7 5.80 2.10 12.53
N TYR A 8 4.75 1.99 11.70
CA TYR A 8 4.75 1.09 10.55
C TYR A 8 5.77 1.52 9.48
N ILE A 9 5.80 2.82 9.13
CA ILE A 9 6.77 3.37 8.19
C ILE A 9 8.19 3.12 8.69
N GLU A 10 8.47 3.39 9.97
CA GLU A 10 9.80 3.21 10.54
C GLU A 10 10.29 1.76 10.54
N THR A 11 9.41 0.84 10.95
CA THR A 11 9.83 -0.53 11.28
C THR A 11 9.58 -1.53 10.18
N GLN A 12 8.56 -1.31 9.33
CA GLN A 12 8.14 -2.26 8.30
C GLN A 12 8.46 -1.75 6.91
N LEU A 13 8.08 -0.52 6.56
CA LEU A 13 8.19 -0.03 5.18
C LEU A 13 9.58 0.55 4.85
N ALA A 14 10.08 1.50 5.63
CA ALA A 14 11.35 2.19 5.34
C ALA A 14 12.56 1.24 5.16
N PRO A 15 12.67 0.09 5.85
CA PRO A 15 13.74 -0.88 5.59
C PRO A 15 13.72 -1.50 4.19
N THR A 16 12.57 -1.53 3.50
CA THR A 16 12.43 -2.14 2.18
C THR A 16 12.66 -1.16 1.03
N LEU A 17 12.84 0.14 1.33
CA LEU A 17 12.91 1.19 0.31
C LEU A 17 14.37 1.52 -0.07
N GLY A 18 14.55 1.79 -1.35
CA GLY A 18 15.77 2.35 -1.94
C GLY A 18 15.69 3.87 -2.16
N GLN A 19 16.83 4.44 -2.54
CA GLN A 19 16.90 5.82 -2.98
C GLN A 19 16.07 6.00 -4.26
N GLY A 20 15.23 7.03 -4.29
CA GLY A 20 14.36 7.31 -5.44
C GLY A 20 12.96 6.68 -5.33
N ASP A 21 12.72 5.81 -4.34
CA ASP A 21 11.40 5.21 -4.16
C ASP A 21 10.35 6.23 -3.74
N VAL A 22 9.14 6.03 -4.24
CA VAL A 22 7.97 6.86 -3.94
C VAL A 22 6.92 6.03 -3.22
N VAL A 23 6.49 6.50 -2.06
CA VAL A 23 5.40 5.89 -1.31
C VAL A 23 4.10 6.63 -1.63
N LEU A 24 3.19 5.97 -2.34
CA LEU A 24 1.88 6.50 -2.67
C LEU A 24 0.91 6.33 -1.50
N LEU A 25 0.20 7.39 -1.09
CA LEU A 25 -0.84 7.33 -0.06
C LEU A 25 -2.10 8.12 -0.44
N ASP A 26 -3.22 7.73 0.16
CA ASP A 26 -4.44 8.54 0.14
C ASP A 26 -4.29 9.82 0.97
N ASP A 27 -5.07 10.87 0.66
CA ASP A 27 -4.94 12.23 1.22
C ASP A 27 -5.53 12.41 2.63
N LEU A 28 -5.79 11.32 3.36
CA LEU A 28 -6.33 11.38 4.72
C LEU A 28 -5.35 12.07 5.68
N ALA A 29 -5.87 12.91 6.56
CA ALA A 29 -5.08 13.64 7.55
C ALA A 29 -4.20 12.71 8.43
N VAL A 30 -4.64 11.47 8.68
CA VAL A 30 -3.87 10.48 9.44
C VAL A 30 -2.59 10.03 8.75
N HIS A 31 -2.47 10.23 7.43
CA HIS A 31 -1.27 9.91 6.66
C HIS A 31 -0.25 11.05 6.62
N LYS A 32 -0.62 12.27 7.03
CA LYS A 32 0.22 13.48 6.97
C LYS A 32 1.11 13.58 8.21
N SER A 33 1.99 12.61 8.41
CA SER A 33 2.95 12.57 9.53
C SER A 33 4.33 13.07 9.12
N GLU A 34 4.76 14.19 9.69
CA GLU A 34 6.10 14.76 9.47
C GLU A 34 7.20 13.78 9.86
N ARG A 35 7.10 13.15 11.04
CA ARG A 35 8.04 12.14 11.50
C ARG A 35 8.17 10.97 10.52
N ALA A 36 7.06 10.49 9.96
CA ALA A 36 7.11 9.42 8.96
C ALA A 36 7.77 9.90 7.65
N ALA A 37 7.51 11.13 7.22
CA ALA A 37 8.13 11.71 6.03
C ALA A 37 9.65 11.86 6.20
N GLU A 38 10.12 12.27 7.38
CA GLU A 38 11.55 12.31 7.70
C GLU A 38 12.21 10.93 7.65
N CYS A 39 11.49 9.88 8.08
CA CYS A 39 11.99 8.51 8.00
C CYS A 39 12.23 8.07 6.55
N LEU A 40 11.30 8.40 5.65
CA LEU A 40 11.48 8.14 4.22
C LEU A 40 12.61 8.98 3.64
N LYS A 41 12.69 10.27 3.99
CA LYS A 41 13.74 11.16 3.50
C LYS A 41 15.14 10.67 3.84
N ARG A 42 15.34 10.07 5.03
CA ARG A 42 16.61 9.44 5.41
C ARG A 42 17.00 8.24 4.53
N ARG A 43 16.03 7.62 3.84
CA ARG A 43 16.26 6.56 2.84
C ARG A 43 16.41 7.10 1.42
N GLY A 44 16.24 8.41 1.20
CA GLY A 44 16.15 9.00 -0.13
C GLY A 44 14.82 8.74 -0.83
N ALA A 45 13.76 8.44 -0.06
CA ALA A 45 12.40 8.22 -0.53
C ALA A 45 11.45 9.34 -0.07
N TRP A 46 10.26 9.45 -0.65
CA TRP A 46 9.26 10.46 -0.24
C TRP A 46 7.82 9.99 -0.43
N PHE A 47 6.90 10.69 0.23
CA PHE A 47 5.47 10.51 0.03
C PHE A 47 4.99 11.24 -1.23
N LEU A 48 4.09 10.59 -1.97
CA LEU A 48 3.23 11.22 -2.95
C LEU A 48 1.78 10.96 -2.56
N PHE A 49 1.04 12.03 -2.28
CA PHE A 49 -0.37 11.95 -1.93
C PHE A 49 -1.24 12.04 -3.18
N ARG A 50 -2.27 11.20 -3.23
CA ARG A 50 -3.27 11.23 -4.30
C ARG A 50 -4.00 12.59 -4.31
N PRO A 51 -4.33 13.15 -5.49
CA PRO A 51 -5.16 14.35 -5.58
C PRO A 51 -6.56 14.15 -4.95
N PRO A 52 -7.13 15.18 -4.31
CA PRO A 52 -8.52 15.14 -3.84
C PRO A 52 -9.50 14.79 -4.95
N TYR A 53 -10.54 14.01 -4.63
CA TYR A 53 -11.62 13.64 -5.54
C TYR A 53 -11.23 12.85 -6.81
N SER A 54 -10.02 12.28 -6.88
CA SER A 54 -9.55 11.42 -7.98
C SER A 54 -9.49 9.94 -7.60
N PRO A 55 -10.61 9.24 -7.36
CA PRO A 55 -10.61 7.85 -6.90
C PRO A 55 -9.92 6.88 -7.87
N GLU A 56 -9.92 7.20 -9.18
CA GLU A 56 -9.22 6.46 -10.23
C GLU A 56 -7.70 6.43 -10.04
N MET A 57 -7.15 7.40 -9.31
CA MET A 57 -5.71 7.50 -9.01
C MET A 57 -5.32 6.78 -7.72
N ASN A 58 -6.11 5.81 -7.24
CA ASN A 58 -5.76 4.96 -6.11
C ASN A 58 -5.49 3.51 -6.57
N PRO A 59 -4.23 3.13 -6.87
CA PRO A 59 -3.93 1.81 -7.43
C PRO A 59 -4.29 0.65 -6.49
N ILE A 60 -4.39 0.92 -5.18
CA ILE A 60 -4.67 -0.12 -4.19
C ILE A 60 -6.14 -0.60 -4.24
N GLU A 61 -7.07 0.16 -4.80
CA GLU A 61 -8.48 -0.22 -4.89
C GLU A 61 -8.66 -1.49 -5.74
N GLN A 62 -7.95 -1.58 -6.86
CA GLN A 62 -7.96 -2.78 -7.71
C GLN A 62 -7.32 -3.97 -7.01
N ALA A 63 -6.21 -3.77 -6.30
CA ALA A 63 -5.59 -4.81 -5.48
C ALA A 63 -6.53 -5.31 -4.37
N PHE A 64 -7.21 -4.40 -3.66
CA PHE A 64 -8.18 -4.76 -2.63
C PHE A 64 -9.41 -5.48 -3.19
N SER A 65 -9.85 -5.14 -4.40
CA SER A 65 -10.92 -5.87 -5.09
C SER A 65 -10.53 -7.34 -5.30
N LYS A 66 -9.33 -7.61 -5.82
CA LYS A 66 -8.78 -8.98 -5.95
C LYS A 66 -8.69 -9.67 -4.60
N ILE A 67 -8.08 -9.04 -3.60
CA ILE A 67 -7.96 -9.60 -2.24
C ILE A 67 -9.33 -9.98 -1.69
N THR A 68 -10.30 -9.08 -1.78
CA THR A 68 -11.66 -9.28 -1.25
C THR A 68 -12.37 -10.42 -1.96
N ALA A 69 -12.24 -10.53 -3.28
CA ALA A 69 -12.82 -11.63 -4.06
C ALA A 69 -12.27 -12.99 -3.60
N HIS A 70 -10.95 -13.10 -3.41
CA HIS A 70 -10.34 -14.33 -2.92
C HIS A 70 -10.69 -14.63 -1.45
N LEU A 71 -10.73 -13.61 -0.59
CA LEU A 71 -11.13 -13.79 0.82
C LEU A 71 -12.57 -14.29 0.94
N ARG A 72 -13.49 -13.77 0.11
CA ARG A 72 -14.88 -14.27 0.06
C ARG A 72 -14.94 -15.74 -0.34
N LYS A 73 -14.13 -16.13 -1.34
CA LYS A 73 -14.02 -17.53 -1.80
C LYS A 73 -13.39 -18.46 -0.77
N ALA A 74 -12.50 -17.95 0.09
CA ALA A 74 -11.86 -18.75 1.14
C ALA A 74 -12.83 -19.16 2.26
N GLU A 75 -13.97 -18.47 2.40
CA GLU A 75 -15.04 -18.78 3.37
C GLU A 75 -14.55 -18.98 4.82
N ALA A 76 -13.43 -18.34 5.20
CA ALA A 76 -12.87 -18.46 6.53
C ALA A 76 -13.89 -18.05 7.61
N ARG A 77 -13.99 -18.85 8.68
CA ARG A 77 -14.91 -18.63 9.81
C ARG A 77 -14.20 -18.35 11.13
N THR A 78 -12.86 -18.31 11.12
CA THR A 78 -12.04 -17.94 12.27
C THR A 78 -11.07 -16.82 11.88
N PHE A 79 -10.65 -16.05 12.88
CA PHE A 79 -9.67 -14.99 12.68
C PHE A 79 -8.35 -15.53 12.14
N GLU A 80 -7.86 -16.64 12.69
CA GLU A 80 -6.61 -17.27 12.25
C GLU A 80 -6.69 -17.75 10.80
N ALA A 81 -7.79 -18.40 10.41
CA ALA A 81 -8.00 -18.83 9.03
C ALA A 81 -8.05 -17.63 8.07
N LEU A 82 -8.72 -16.54 8.48
CA LEU A 82 -8.78 -15.31 7.68
C LEU A 82 -7.40 -14.67 7.52
N TRP A 83 -6.60 -14.62 8.59
CA TRP A 83 -5.24 -14.08 8.57
C TRP A 83 -4.32 -14.87 7.64
N ARG A 84 -4.36 -16.22 7.73
CA ARG A 84 -3.59 -17.10 6.86
C ARG A 84 -4.01 -16.96 5.40
N ALA A 85 -5.32 -17.00 5.13
CA ALA A 85 -5.85 -16.82 3.79
C ALA A 85 -5.42 -15.48 3.18
N ARG A 86 -5.44 -14.38 3.95
CA ARG A 86 -4.95 -13.08 3.49
C ARG A 86 -3.47 -13.14 3.09
N GLY A 87 -2.63 -13.79 3.89
CA GLY A 87 -1.21 -13.97 3.58
C GLY A 87 -0.99 -14.75 2.28
N ASP A 88 -1.70 -15.86 2.11
CA ASP A 88 -1.62 -16.68 0.90
C ASP A 88 -2.09 -15.90 -0.35
N ILE A 89 -3.15 -15.10 -0.21
CA ILE A 89 -3.67 -14.24 -1.28
C ILE A 89 -2.67 -13.14 -1.65
N CYS A 90 -1.97 -12.54 -0.68
CA CYS A 90 -0.92 -11.57 -0.98
C CYS A 90 0.22 -12.17 -1.82
N ASN A 91 0.50 -13.47 -1.68
CA ASN A 91 1.50 -14.16 -2.50
C ASN A 91 1.05 -14.40 -3.95
N LEU A 92 -0.21 -14.11 -4.30
CA LEU A 92 -0.73 -14.22 -5.66
C LEU A 92 -0.47 -12.96 -6.52
N PHE A 93 0.13 -11.91 -5.95
CA PHE A 93 0.46 -10.69 -6.67
C PHE A 93 1.82 -10.81 -7.33
N GLU A 94 1.83 -10.83 -8.66
CA GLU A 94 3.07 -10.81 -9.42
C GLU A 94 3.58 -9.37 -9.61
N PRO A 95 4.90 -9.13 -9.68
CA PRO A 95 5.44 -7.80 -9.91
C PRO A 95 4.87 -7.10 -11.15
N LYS A 96 4.64 -7.86 -12.24
CA LYS A 96 4.05 -7.32 -13.46
C LYS A 96 2.60 -6.88 -13.27
N GLU A 97 1.83 -7.60 -12.48
CA GLU A 97 0.47 -7.21 -12.12
C GLU A 97 0.48 -5.91 -11.32
N CYS A 98 1.32 -5.81 -10.28
CA CYS A 98 1.47 -4.58 -9.49
C CYS A 98 1.84 -3.38 -10.36
N TRP A 99 2.77 -3.56 -11.31
CA TRP A 99 3.11 -2.50 -12.27
C TRP A 99 1.91 -2.06 -13.12
N ASN A 100 1.11 -3.01 -13.58
CA ASN A 100 -0.09 -2.70 -14.35
C ASN A 100 -1.13 -1.92 -13.52
N LEU A 101 -1.24 -2.17 -12.21
CA LEU A 101 -2.11 -1.39 -11.32
C LEU A 101 -1.63 0.06 -11.20
N LEU A 102 -0.32 0.27 -11.06
CA LEU A 102 0.27 1.62 -11.05
C LEU A 102 0.05 2.34 -12.38
N LYS A 103 0.21 1.64 -13.51
CA LYS A 103 -0.04 2.19 -14.84
C LYS A 103 -1.52 2.58 -15.01
N ALA A 104 -2.44 1.71 -14.60
CA ALA A 104 -3.88 1.99 -14.67
C ALA A 104 -4.29 3.22 -13.84
N ALA A 105 -3.58 3.50 -12.74
CA ALA A 105 -3.80 4.67 -11.90
C ALA A 105 -2.99 5.91 -12.34
N GLY A 106 -2.26 5.84 -13.45
CA GLY A 106 -1.52 6.97 -14.04
C GLY A 106 -0.14 7.26 -13.42
N TYR A 107 0.44 6.33 -12.65
CA TYR A 107 1.74 6.52 -11.99
C TYR A 107 2.91 5.82 -12.67
N ALA A 108 2.67 5.09 -13.76
CA ALA A 108 3.70 4.35 -14.47
C ALA A 108 3.50 4.43 -15.99
N SER A 109 4.59 4.35 -16.74
CA SER A 109 4.60 4.22 -18.19
C SER A 109 4.77 2.76 -18.63
N ASP A 110 4.66 2.52 -19.93
CA ASP A 110 5.10 1.26 -20.55
C ASP A 110 6.62 1.05 -20.44
#